data_AF-A0A7X6A8R4-F1
#
_entry.id   AF-A0A7X6A8R4-F1
#
_cell.length_a   1.000
_cell.length_b   1.000
_cell.length_c   1.000
_cell.angle_alpha   90.00
_cell.angle_beta   90.00
_cell.angle_gamma   90.00
#
_symmetry.space_group_name_H-M   'P 1'
#
loop_
_entity.id
_entity.type
_entity.pdbx_description
1 polymer ?
#
loop_
_entity_poly.entity_id
_entity_poly.type
_entity_poly.pdbx_seq_one_letter_code
_entity_poly.pdbx_strand_id
1 'polypeptide(L)' 'MTRPSRDTLEAGLDEILKSPKDEGRLELIVVRPVQGERLTLESGELDLDEGLVGDNWKSRGSGRTSDGTAHPE' A
#
# COMPACT_ATOMS: atom_id res chain seq x y z
N MET A 1 11.48 1.14 20.07
CA MET A 1 11.57 0.17 18.95
C MET A 1 12.90 0.41 18.26
N THR A 2 13.83 -0.54 18.29
CA THR A 2 15.18 -0.36 17.73
C THR A 2 15.14 -0.54 16.22
N ARG A 3 15.72 0.39 15.47
CA ARG A 3 15.84 0.28 14.00
C ARG A 3 16.83 -0.83 13.65
N PRO A 4 16.52 -1.76 12.74
CA PRO A 4 17.46 -2.79 12.32
C PRO A 4 18.70 -2.17 11.64
N SER A 5 19.85 -2.85 11.73
CA SER A 5 21.04 -2.49 10.96
C SER A 5 20.86 -2.82 9.49
N ARG A 6 21.70 -2.23 8.63
CA ARG A 6 21.69 -2.53 7.20
C ARG A 6 21.93 -4.02 6.92
N ASP A 7 22.94 -4.60 7.58
CA ASP A 7 23.31 -6.00 7.38
C ASP A 7 22.16 -6.96 7.76
N THR A 8 21.38 -6.62 8.79
CA THR A 8 20.16 -7.37 9.16
C THR A 8 19.09 -7.30 8.06
N LEU A 9 18.93 -6.15 7.40
CA LEU A 9 17.99 -6.00 6.29
C LEU A 9 18.47 -6.75 5.04
N GLU A 10 19.77 -6.66 4.72
CA GLU A 10 20.37 -7.32 3.55
C GLU A 10 20.32 -8.85 3.66
N ALA A 11 20.40 -9.42 4.87
CA ALA A 11 20.33 -10.86 5.09
C ALA A 11 19.04 -11.53 4.60
N GLY A 12 17.93 -10.79 4.49
CA GLY A 12 16.65 -11.29 3.96
C GLY A 12 16.40 -10.98 2.49
N LEU A 13 17.27 -10.19 1.85
CA LEU A 13 17.02 -9.64 0.51
C LEU A 13 17.00 -10.74 -0.57
N ASP A 14 17.90 -11.71 -0.48
CA ASP A 14 17.99 -12.80 -1.47
C ASP A 14 16.70 -13.62 -1.55
N GLU A 15 16.02 -13.85 -0.43
CA GLU A 15 14.73 -14.55 -0.42
C GLU A 15 13.61 -13.68 -0.98
N ILE A 16 13.60 -12.38 -0.66
CA ILE A 16 12.61 -11.44 -1.22
C ILE A 16 12.71 -11.38 -2.74
N LEU A 17 13.94 -11.33 -3.28
CA LEU A 17 14.19 -11.26 -4.72
C LEU A 17 13.77 -12.52 -5.50
N LYS A 18 13.57 -13.66 -4.82
CA LYS A 18 13.03 -14.89 -5.42
C LYS A 18 11.51 -14.86 -5.57
N SER A 19 10.82 -13.88 -4.99
CA SER A 19 9.37 -13.77 -5.11
C SER A 19 8.96 -13.70 -6.58
N PRO A 20 7.92 -14.45 -7.00
CA PRO A 20 7.41 -14.35 -8.36
C PRO A 20 6.99 -12.92 -8.69
N LYS A 21 7.22 -12.49 -9.93
CA LYS A 21 6.93 -11.11 -10.34
C LYS A 21 5.46 -10.87 -10.64
N ASP A 22 4.82 -11.88 -11.23
CA ASP A 22 3.52 -11.74 -11.88
C ASP A 22 2.43 -12.60 -11.21
N GLU A 23 2.77 -13.34 -10.15
CA GLU A 23 1.84 -14.22 -9.43
C GLU A 23 2.03 -14.12 -7.91
N GLY A 24 0.94 -14.31 -7.17
CA GLY A 24 0.96 -14.24 -5.72
C GLY A 24 -0.43 -14.46 -5.12
N ARG A 25 -0.46 -14.81 -3.84
CA ARG A 25 -1.72 -14.97 -3.09
C ARG A 25 -2.13 -13.63 -2.47
N LEU A 26 -3.36 -13.20 -2.74
CA LEU A 26 -3.99 -12.09 -2.03
C LEU A 26 -4.48 -12.57 -0.66
N GLU A 27 -3.69 -12.28 0.37
CA GLU A 27 -3.99 -12.69 1.75
C GLU A 27 -4.95 -11.75 2.48
N LEU A 28 -4.93 -10.46 2.13
CA LEU A 28 -5.62 -9.43 2.87
C LEU A 28 -5.91 -8.21 2.01
N ILE A 29 -7.13 -7.70 2.10
CA ILE A 29 -7.54 -6.40 1.55
C ILE A 29 -7.84 -5.48 2.72
N VAL A 30 -7.27 -4.28 2.72
CA VAL A 30 -7.53 -3.26 3.76
C VAL A 30 -7.80 -1.92 3.10
N VAL A 31 -8.87 -1.25 3.52
CA VAL A 31 -9.15 0.14 3.18
C VAL A 31 -8.98 1.04 4.40
N ARG A 32 -8.57 2.29 4.17
CA ARG A 32 -8.48 3.34 5.17
C ARG A 32 -9.54 4.39 4.87
N PRO A 33 -10.76 4.31 5.43
CA PRO A 33 -11.80 5.29 5.13
C PRO A 33 -11.40 6.71 5.59
N VAL A 34 -10.66 6.81 6.69
CA VAL A 34 -10.09 8.04 7.22
C VAL A 34 -8.70 7.78 7.84
N GLN A 35 -7.98 8.86 8.19
CA GLN A 35 -6.68 8.73 8.81
C GLN A 35 -6.78 8.01 10.16
N GLY A 36 -5.96 6.96 10.33
CA GLY A 36 -5.91 6.18 11.57
C GLY A 36 -6.83 4.96 11.58
N GLU A 37 -7.82 4.90 10.68
CA GLU A 37 -8.74 3.78 10.58
C GLU A 37 -8.32 2.77 9.51
N ARG A 38 -8.68 1.50 9.73
CA ARG A 38 -8.45 0.38 8.82
C ARG A 38 -9.62 -0.58 8.90
N LEU A 39 -10.18 -0.95 7.75
CA LEU A 39 -11.21 -1.97 7.62
C LEU A 39 -10.69 -3.08 6.71
N THR A 40 -10.85 -4.33 7.14
CA THR A 40 -10.51 -5.50 6.33
C THR A 40 -11.69 -5.88 5.45
N LEU A 41 -11.43 -6.17 4.18
CA LEU A 41 -12.45 -6.58 3.23
C LEU A 41 -12.22 -8.02 2.78
N GLU A 42 -13.31 -8.73 2.51
CA GLU A 42 -13.28 -10.03 1.83
C GLU A 42 -13.09 -9.86 0.31
N SER A 43 -13.65 -8.78 -0.25
CA SER A 43 -13.50 -8.38 -1.65
C SER A 43 -13.48 -6.86 -1.78
N GLY A 44 -12.86 -6.33 -2.84
CA GLY A 44 -12.76 -4.90 -3.10
C GLY A 44 -12.97 -4.57 -4.56
N GLU A 45 -13.49 -3.37 -4.82
CA GLU A 45 -13.69 -2.83 -6.17
C GLU A 45 -12.59 -1.82 -6.49
N LEU A 46 -12.01 -1.94 -7.69
CA LEU A 46 -11.05 -0.99 -8.23
C LEU A 46 -11.72 -0.12 -9.28
N ASP A 47 -11.69 1.18 -9.05
CA ASP A 47 -12.19 2.20 -9.94
C ASP A 47 -11.03 3.10 -10.41
N LEU A 48 -11.09 3.58 -11.65
CA LEU A 48 -10.00 4.38 -12.23
C LEU A 48 -9.87 5.77 -11.60
N ASP A 49 -10.95 6.33 -11.09
CA ASP A 49 -11.00 7.66 -10.51
C ASP A 49 -10.88 7.62 -8.97
N GLU A 50 -11.45 6.62 -8.31
CA GLU A 50 -11.47 6.47 -6.85
C GLU A 50 -10.34 5.57 -6.29
N GLY A 51 -9.75 4.71 -7.13
CA GLY A 51 -8.81 3.68 -6.69
C GLY A 51 -9.54 2.51 -6.03
N LEU A 52 -9.04 2.02 -4.88
CA LEU A 52 -9.76 1.01 -4.10
C LEU A 52 -10.95 1.69 -3.40
N VAL A 53 -12.16 1.36 -3.83
CA VAL A 53 -13.39 1.99 -3.32
C VAL A 53 -13.46 1.85 -1.79
N GLY A 54 -13.60 2.98 -1.10
CA GLY A 54 -13.61 3.08 0.36
C GLY A 54 -12.25 3.35 1.02
N ASP A 55 -11.14 3.34 0.27
CA ASP A 55 -9.86 3.90 0.75
C ASP A 55 -9.85 5.42 0.58
N ASN A 56 -9.13 6.09 1.47
CA ASN A 56 -8.98 7.53 1.45
C ASN A 56 -7.87 8.02 0.51
N TRP A 57 -7.29 7.18 -0.36
CA TRP A 57 -6.21 7.60 -1.26
C TRP A 57 -6.52 8.93 -1.98
N LYS A 58 -7.70 9.03 -2.60
CA LYS A 58 -8.12 10.22 -3.36
C LYS A 58 -8.29 11.45 -2.46
N SER A 59 -8.99 11.30 -1.33
CA SER A 59 -9.31 12.40 -0.42
C SER A 59 -8.14 12.82 0.47
N ARG A 60 -7.21 11.90 0.75
CA ARG A 60 -5.99 12.17 1.52
C ARG A 60 -5.03 13.06 0.74
N GLY A 61 -5.01 12.94 -0.59
CA GLY A 61 -4.09 13.69 -1.44
C GLY A 61 -2.65 13.21 -1.34
N SER A 62 -1.74 13.93 -1.99
CA SER A 62 -0.31 13.62 -2.02
C SER A 62 0.52 14.85 -1.71
N GLY A 63 1.47 14.71 -0.77
CA GLY A 63 2.50 15.75 -0.58
C GLY A 63 3.52 15.82 -1.71
N ARG A 64 3.42 14.92 -2.71
CA ARG A 64 4.30 14.90 -3.90
C ARG A 64 3.82 15.86 -5.00
N THR A 65 2.56 16.34 -4.93
CA THR A 65 1.98 17.26 -5.89
C THR A 65 1.89 18.66 -5.31
N SER A 66 2.03 19.68 -6.17
CA SER A 66 1.98 21.09 -5.75
C SER A 66 0.57 21.56 -5.38
N ASP A 67 -0.46 20.93 -5.94
CA ASP A 67 -1.87 21.20 -5.68
C ASP A 67 -2.45 20.28 -4.59
N GLY A 68 -1.66 19.35 -4.06
CA GLY A 68 -2.04 18.44 -3.00
C GLY A 68 -2.98 17.32 -3.43
N THR A 69 -3.30 17.18 -4.72
CA THR A 69 -4.18 16.10 -5.20
C THR A 69 -3.50 14.73 -5.07
N ALA A 70 -4.30 13.67 -5.04
CA ALA A 70 -3.76 12.33 -5.07
C ALA A 70 -2.97 12.12 -6.38
N HIS A 71 -1.86 11.39 -6.27
CA HIS A 71 -0.99 11.05 -7.40
C HIS A 71 -0.81 9.54 -7.44
N PRO A 72 -1.04 8.87 -8.58
CA PRO A 72 -0.89 7.42 -8.70
C PRO A 72 0.57 6.95 -8.79
N GLU A 73 1.54 7.86 -8.97
CA GLU A 73 3.00 7.59 -8.98
C GLU A 73 3.82 8.31 -7.87
#